data_AF-F8GH29-F1
#
_entry.id   AF-F8GH29-F1
#
_cell.length_a   1.000
_cell.length_b   1.000
_cell.length_c   1.000
_cell.angle_alpha   90.00
_cell.angle_beta   90.00
_cell.angle_gamma   90.00
#
_symmetry.space_group_name_H-M   'P 1'
#
loop_
_entity.id
_entity.type
_entity.pdbx_description
1 polymer ?
#
loop_
_entity_poly.entity_id
_entity_poly.type
_entity_poly.pdbx_seq_one_letter_code
_entity_poly.pdbx_strand_id
1 'polypeptide(L)'
;MKNHLIIAVAISLTWGSTVNAQSYSWAASNQAQGQPIAVMAPTPNSAMQGQHTSEYWTAERLRNAKQIDLPRATESNSSSEILDSYDYGERISEPGQAPTIKVKRNKTKLFEPIKNEINQDSENEIQSYNVQDVTPYASGTVGASFTGSRATPATPFWPFTATGRLYFSDVSGNHYTCSASVIKPRIILTAGHCVYDAVKKQWNTNFIFIPAYHNGSAPYGQWSWSWATTTNNWANGGGKVPNSGDYAVIEIQDNSIGQKIGSITGYYGYRTFALSPNHVTMLGYPSAFDSGDWMHRVDSQSYKTTLYNTVEYGSEMTNGASGGPWVENFGTLANGQSVSPGYWLAIVGLTSYGPVDTTLRYSGSSILDNQFTNSSKTGILDVACAHKVGNC
;
A
#
# COMPACT_ATOMS: atom_id res chain seq x y z
N MET A 1 -58.60 -70.46 16.74
CA MET A 1 -58.44 -69.67 15.51
C MET A 1 -57.55 -68.47 15.83
N LYS A 2 -56.38 -68.45 15.17
CA LYS A 2 -55.42 -67.33 15.02
C LYS A 2 -54.85 -66.67 16.28
N ASN A 3 -53.77 -67.30 16.78
CA ASN A 3 -52.59 -66.61 17.31
C ASN A 3 -52.06 -65.61 16.27
N HIS A 4 -51.66 -64.40 16.68
CA HIS A 4 -50.40 -63.82 16.20
C HIS A 4 -49.78 -62.92 17.27
N LEU A 5 -48.64 -63.43 17.72
CA LEU A 5 -47.57 -62.79 18.47
C LEU A 5 -47.06 -61.56 17.68
N ILE A 6 -47.11 -60.37 18.25
CA ILE A 6 -46.44 -59.19 17.68
C ILE A 6 -44.99 -59.24 18.15
N ILE A 7 -44.10 -59.68 17.27
CA ILE A 7 -42.65 -59.67 17.47
C ILE A 7 -42.18 -58.22 17.30
N ALA A 8 -41.61 -57.64 18.36
CA ALA A 8 -40.83 -56.42 18.26
C ALA A 8 -39.51 -56.75 17.53
N VAL A 9 -39.39 -56.31 16.28
CA VAL A 9 -38.11 -56.25 15.57
C VAL A 9 -37.66 -54.79 15.58
N ALA A 10 -36.69 -54.47 16.44
CA ALA A 10 -35.93 -53.23 16.33
C ALA A 10 -34.99 -53.36 15.12
N ILE A 11 -35.39 -52.82 13.97
CA ILE A 11 -34.51 -52.61 12.83
C ILE A 11 -33.95 -51.20 12.97
N SER A 12 -32.70 -51.10 13.43
CA SER A 12 -31.88 -49.90 13.33
C SER A 12 -31.49 -49.67 11.87
N LEU A 13 -32.29 -48.85 11.17
CA LEU A 13 -31.90 -48.25 9.89
C LEU A 13 -31.28 -46.88 10.17
N THR A 14 -29.96 -46.87 10.33
CA THR A 14 -29.15 -45.65 10.34
C THR A 14 -29.09 -45.08 8.92
N TRP A 15 -29.78 -43.97 8.68
CA TRP A 15 -29.47 -43.12 7.53
C TRP A 15 -28.21 -42.33 7.87
N GLY A 16 -27.07 -42.84 7.41
CA GLY A 16 -25.80 -42.13 7.46
C GLY A 16 -25.78 -41.00 6.44
N SER A 17 -26.18 -39.80 6.86
CA SER A 17 -25.78 -38.55 6.20
C SER A 17 -24.55 -38.02 6.93
N THR A 18 -23.38 -38.65 6.73
CA THR A 18 -22.12 -37.99 7.08
C THR A 18 -21.90 -36.89 6.05
N VAL A 19 -22.41 -35.70 6.36
CA VAL A 19 -21.72 -34.48 5.94
C VAL A 19 -20.33 -34.58 6.56
N ASN A 20 -19.34 -34.94 5.74
CA ASN A 20 -17.95 -34.71 6.07
C ASN A 20 -17.79 -33.20 6.19
N ALA A 21 -18.02 -32.67 7.39
CA ALA A 21 -17.35 -31.46 7.83
C ALA A 21 -15.87 -31.82 7.86
N GLN A 22 -15.21 -31.74 6.70
CA GLN A 22 -13.78 -31.55 6.68
C GLN A 22 -13.54 -30.24 7.42
N SER A 23 -13.20 -30.37 8.70
CA SER A 23 -12.50 -29.34 9.43
C SER A 23 -11.22 -29.05 8.64
N TYR A 24 -11.29 -28.10 7.71
CA TYR A 24 -10.12 -27.46 7.18
C TYR A 24 -9.59 -26.59 8.32
N SER A 25 -8.85 -27.21 9.24
CA SER A 25 -7.89 -26.47 10.04
C SER A 25 -6.88 -25.94 9.04
N TRP A 26 -7.02 -24.67 8.66
CA TRP A 26 -5.88 -23.90 8.22
C TRP A 26 -5.00 -23.79 9.45
N ALA A 27 -4.15 -24.80 9.63
CA ALA A 27 -2.99 -24.66 10.49
C ALA A 27 -2.38 -23.32 10.09
N ALA A 28 -2.32 -22.38 11.04
CA ALA A 28 -1.28 -21.37 11.04
C ALA A 28 -0.04 -22.10 10.54
N SER A 29 0.51 -21.64 9.42
CA SER A 29 1.69 -22.29 8.87
C SER A 29 2.68 -22.32 10.02
N ASN A 30 2.92 -23.50 10.56
CA ASN A 30 4.05 -23.77 11.44
C ASN A 30 5.25 -23.62 10.51
N GLN A 31 5.60 -22.36 10.21
CA GLN A 31 6.83 -22.02 9.53
C GLN A 31 7.92 -22.48 10.47
N ALA A 32 8.68 -23.47 9.99
CA ALA A 32 9.84 -23.98 10.68
C ALA A 32 10.69 -22.79 11.16
N GLN A 33 11.01 -22.78 12.45
CA GLN A 33 11.94 -21.84 13.05
C GLN A 33 13.22 -21.79 12.19
N GLY A 34 13.46 -20.67 11.50
CA GLY A 34 14.72 -20.42 10.78
C GLY A 34 14.66 -20.08 9.28
N GLN A 35 13.50 -19.99 8.62
CA GLN A 35 13.44 -19.44 7.26
C GLN A 35 13.36 -17.89 7.31
N PRO A 36 14.23 -17.14 6.60
CA PRO A 36 14.21 -15.68 6.65
C PRO A 36 12.91 -15.16 6.06
N ILE A 37 12.11 -14.39 6.81
CA ILE A 37 10.78 -13.88 6.39
C ILE A 37 10.84 -12.71 5.39
N ALA A 38 12.05 -12.31 5.00
CA ALA A 38 12.34 -11.22 4.08
C ALA A 38 13.20 -11.73 2.92
N VAL A 39 12.85 -11.32 1.68
CA VAL A 39 13.75 -11.45 0.53
C VAL A 39 14.51 -10.14 0.40
N MET A 40 15.83 -10.21 0.48
CA MET A 40 16.69 -9.04 0.41
C MET A 40 17.16 -8.82 -1.03
N ALA A 41 17.20 -7.56 -1.47
CA ALA A 41 17.92 -7.24 -2.70
C ALA A 41 19.39 -7.67 -2.54
N PRO A 42 20.01 -8.26 -3.57
CA PRO A 42 21.45 -8.43 -3.58
C PRO A 42 22.08 -7.08 -3.27
N THR A 43 23.08 -7.06 -2.38
CA THR A 43 23.90 -5.86 -2.19
C THR A 43 24.41 -5.44 -3.56
N PRO A 44 24.05 -4.25 -4.07
CA PRO A 44 24.57 -3.79 -5.35
C PRO A 44 26.09 -3.90 -5.34
N ASN A 45 26.69 -4.39 -6.43
CA ASN A 45 28.11 -4.15 -6.65
C ASN A 45 28.34 -2.65 -6.48
N SER A 46 29.37 -2.26 -5.76
CA SER A 46 29.70 -0.85 -5.43
C SER A 46 29.75 0.09 -6.66
N ALA A 47 29.83 -0.47 -7.88
CA ALA A 47 29.68 0.23 -9.15
C ALA A 47 28.24 0.69 -9.51
N MET A 48 27.19 0.20 -8.84
CA MET A 48 25.78 0.59 -9.05
C MET A 48 25.22 1.48 -7.92
N GLN A 49 26.00 1.76 -6.88
CA GLN A 49 25.44 2.09 -5.56
C GLN A 49 25.48 3.58 -5.16
N GLY A 50 26.03 4.48 -5.98
CA GLY A 50 26.14 5.89 -5.52
C GLY A 50 26.54 6.92 -6.57
N GLN A 51 26.81 6.52 -7.80
CA GLN A 51 27.00 7.44 -8.91
C GLN A 51 25.90 7.15 -9.93
N HIS A 52 25.14 8.19 -10.29
CA HIS A 52 24.18 8.21 -11.39
C HIS A 52 22.71 7.78 -11.18
N THR A 53 22.11 7.66 -9.98
CA THR A 53 20.62 7.55 -9.93
C THR A 53 19.95 8.90 -10.23
N SER A 54 20.47 10.00 -9.71
CA SER A 54 20.03 11.36 -10.08
C SER A 54 20.37 11.73 -11.53
N GLU A 55 21.47 11.19 -12.07
CA GLU A 55 21.84 11.39 -13.48
C GLU A 55 21.07 10.45 -14.42
N TYR A 56 20.68 9.26 -13.94
CA TYR A 56 19.81 8.35 -14.66
C TYR A 56 18.43 8.97 -14.84
N TRP A 57 17.85 9.58 -13.81
CA TRP A 57 16.55 10.23 -13.90
C TRP A 57 16.64 11.64 -14.49
N THR A 58 16.77 11.69 -15.82
CA THR A 58 16.62 12.94 -16.57
C THR A 58 15.18 13.46 -16.47
N ALA A 59 14.99 14.76 -16.72
CA ALA A 59 13.66 15.38 -16.77
C ALA A 59 12.71 14.65 -17.74
N GLU A 60 13.24 14.14 -18.85
CA GLU A 60 12.48 13.37 -19.84
C GLU A 60 12.05 11.99 -19.31
N ARG A 61 12.96 11.24 -18.67
CA ARG A 61 12.61 9.95 -18.05
C ARG A 61 11.59 10.12 -16.93
N LEU A 62 11.75 11.16 -16.10
CA LEU A 62 10.78 11.49 -15.06
C LEU A 62 9.40 11.88 -15.63
N ARG A 63 9.37 12.61 -16.74
CA ARG A 63 8.12 12.98 -17.42
C ARG A 63 7.42 11.77 -18.04
N ASN A 64 8.19 10.86 -18.64
CA ASN A 64 7.66 9.75 -19.43
C ASN A 64 7.41 8.46 -18.61
N ALA A 65 7.78 8.43 -17.33
CA ALA A 65 7.50 7.29 -16.46
C ALA A 65 5.98 7.11 -16.28
N LYS A 66 5.49 5.89 -16.52
CA LYS A 66 4.06 5.57 -16.47
C LYS A 66 3.62 5.17 -15.07
N GLN A 67 2.39 5.43 -14.66
CA GLN A 67 1.86 4.81 -13.44
C GLN A 67 1.80 3.30 -13.62
N ILE A 68 2.38 2.54 -12.68
CA ILE A 68 2.29 1.08 -12.77
C ILE A 68 0.83 0.65 -12.67
N ASP A 69 0.47 -0.38 -13.45
CA ASP A 69 -0.84 -0.99 -13.34
C ASP A 69 -1.06 -1.53 -11.92
N LEU A 70 -2.20 -1.17 -11.34
CA LEU A 70 -2.60 -1.73 -10.06
C LEU A 70 -2.93 -3.22 -10.25
N PRO A 71 -2.29 -4.15 -9.52
CA PRO A 71 -2.63 -5.57 -9.57
C PRO A 71 -4.13 -5.80 -9.38
N ARG A 72 -4.67 -6.77 -10.11
CA ARG A 72 -6.11 -7.06 -10.15
C ARG A 72 -6.39 -8.33 -9.37
N ALA A 73 -7.37 -8.28 -8.47
CA ALA A 73 -7.79 -9.46 -7.71
C ALA A 73 -8.08 -10.63 -8.65
N THR A 74 -7.67 -11.86 -8.34
CA THR A 74 -7.89 -12.99 -9.26
C THR A 74 -9.29 -13.60 -9.15
N GLU A 75 -9.98 -13.46 -8.01
CA GLU A 75 -11.38 -13.83 -7.82
C GLU A 75 -12.03 -12.95 -6.73
N SER A 76 -13.31 -12.58 -6.89
CA SER A 76 -14.09 -11.82 -5.91
C SER A 76 -14.68 -12.72 -4.83
N ASN A 77 -13.90 -13.60 -4.21
CA ASN A 77 -14.41 -14.44 -3.13
C ASN A 77 -14.36 -13.66 -1.81
N SER A 78 -15.54 -13.21 -1.36
CA SER A 78 -15.75 -12.77 0.02
C SER A 78 -15.56 -13.97 0.94
N SER A 79 -14.64 -13.88 1.92
CA SER A 79 -14.83 -14.66 3.14
C SER A 79 -16.07 -14.07 3.83
N SER A 80 -17.18 -14.81 3.85
CA SER A 80 -18.39 -14.46 4.61
C SER A 80 -18.17 -14.49 6.12
N GLU A 81 -16.99 -14.92 6.57
CA GLU A 81 -16.57 -14.79 7.94
C GLU A 81 -16.17 -13.33 8.18
N ILE A 82 -17.04 -12.60 8.87
CA ILE A 82 -16.58 -11.54 9.77
C ILE A 82 -15.47 -12.20 10.59
N LEU A 83 -14.22 -11.82 10.35
CA LEU A 83 -13.06 -12.34 11.09
C LEU A 83 -13.10 -11.76 12.52
N ASP A 84 -14.13 -12.12 13.29
CA ASP A 84 -14.31 -11.75 14.70
C ASP A 84 -13.27 -12.43 15.60
N SER A 85 -12.44 -13.33 15.06
CA SER A 85 -11.51 -14.10 15.89
C SER A 85 -10.19 -14.52 15.20
N TYR A 86 -9.61 -13.70 14.31
CA TYR A 86 -8.18 -13.90 14.08
C TYR A 86 -7.42 -13.48 15.35
N ASP A 87 -6.70 -14.42 15.95
CA ASP A 87 -5.65 -14.11 16.91
C ASP A 87 -4.59 -13.31 16.16
N TYR A 88 -4.72 -12.00 16.23
CA TYR A 88 -3.88 -11.02 15.55
C TYR A 88 -2.44 -11.03 16.10
N GLY A 89 -2.09 -11.88 17.06
CA GLY A 89 -0.81 -11.81 17.74
C GLY A 89 -0.62 -10.48 18.49
N GLU A 90 0.60 -10.25 18.96
CA GLU A 90 0.94 -9.01 19.63
C GLU A 90 0.98 -7.85 18.62
N ARG A 91 0.13 -6.84 18.81
CA ARG A 91 0.18 -5.60 18.03
C ARG A 91 1.43 -4.83 18.39
N ILE A 92 2.30 -4.60 17.41
CA ILE A 92 3.47 -3.74 17.54
C ILE A 92 3.16 -2.42 16.88
N SER A 93 3.46 -1.34 17.59
CA SER A 93 3.23 0.00 17.07
C SER A 93 4.35 0.96 17.45
N GLU A 94 4.57 1.92 16.58
CA GLU A 94 5.41 3.08 16.85
C GLU A 94 4.73 4.35 16.32
N PRO A 95 4.87 5.49 17.02
CA PRO A 95 4.29 6.76 16.58
C PRO A 95 5.10 7.37 15.44
N GLY A 96 4.42 8.12 14.57
CA GLY A 96 5.08 8.99 13.60
C GLY A 96 5.74 10.20 14.24
N GLN A 97 6.68 10.80 13.53
CA GLN A 97 7.41 11.98 13.99
C GLN A 97 7.35 13.10 12.96
N ALA A 98 7.02 14.31 13.41
CA ALA A 98 7.04 15.51 12.59
C ALA A 98 8.48 15.87 12.14
N PRO A 99 8.64 16.66 11.06
CA PRO A 99 9.95 17.16 10.63
C PRO A 99 10.70 17.84 11.78
N THR A 100 11.97 17.47 11.97
CA THR A 100 12.87 18.12 12.93
C THR A 100 13.72 19.21 12.27
N ILE A 101 13.86 19.17 10.94
CA ILE A 101 14.60 20.13 10.14
C ILE A 101 13.61 20.90 9.26
N LYS A 102 13.63 22.24 9.38
CA LYS A 102 12.88 23.12 8.48
C LYS A 102 13.75 23.43 7.27
N VAL A 103 13.32 22.99 6.08
CA VAL A 103 13.98 23.31 4.81
C VAL A 103 13.13 24.28 4.00
N LYS A 104 13.79 25.14 3.21
CA LYS A 104 13.10 25.96 2.21
C LYS A 104 12.67 25.05 1.06
N ARG A 105 11.37 25.03 0.79
CA ARG A 105 10.79 24.24 -0.31
C ARG A 105 11.37 24.69 -1.65
N ASN A 106 11.77 23.72 -2.48
CA ASN A 106 12.09 24.00 -3.87
C ASN A 106 10.79 24.22 -4.66
N LYS A 107 10.72 25.35 -5.38
CA LYS A 107 9.55 25.70 -6.21
C LYS A 107 9.80 25.44 -7.70
N THR A 108 11.03 25.07 -8.06
CA THR A 108 11.40 24.80 -9.44
C THR A 108 10.86 23.44 -9.85
N LYS A 109 10.15 23.41 -10.98
CA LYS A 109 9.72 22.16 -11.61
C LYS A 109 10.93 21.41 -12.16
N LEU A 110 10.95 20.10 -11.96
CA LEU A 110 11.89 19.19 -12.60
C LEU A 110 11.57 19.05 -14.10
N PHE A 111 10.28 19.07 -14.44
CA PHE A 111 9.76 19.02 -15.79
C PHE A 111 8.35 19.64 -15.81
N GLU A 112 7.94 20.16 -16.97
CA GLU A 112 6.52 20.39 -17.20
C GLU A 112 5.80 19.05 -17.38
N PRO A 113 4.77 18.76 -16.58
CA PRO A 113 3.98 17.55 -16.78
C PRO A 113 3.24 17.59 -18.11
N ILE A 114 2.90 16.41 -18.62
CA ILE A 114 2.12 16.28 -19.84
C ILE A 114 0.74 16.86 -19.53
N LYS A 115 0.44 18.02 -20.11
CA LYS A 115 -0.92 18.56 -20.06
C LYS A 115 -1.78 17.57 -20.84
N ASN A 116 -2.75 16.96 -20.17
CA ASN A 116 -3.92 16.47 -20.89
C ASN A 116 -4.58 17.74 -21.41
N GLU A 117 -4.37 18.08 -22.67
CA GLU A 117 -5.26 19.02 -23.35
C GLU A 117 -6.64 18.38 -23.25
N ILE A 118 -7.48 18.91 -22.35
CA ILE A 118 -8.91 18.84 -22.59
C ILE A 118 -9.04 19.45 -23.98
N ASN A 119 -9.44 18.63 -24.95
CA ASN A 119 -9.59 19.07 -26.32
C ASN A 119 -10.63 20.21 -26.29
N GLN A 120 -10.18 21.47 -26.26
CA GLN A 120 -11.08 22.63 -26.15
C GLN A 120 -11.96 22.77 -27.40
N ASP A 121 -11.68 22.01 -28.45
CA ASP A 121 -12.53 21.87 -29.63
C ASP A 121 -13.87 21.15 -29.33
N SER A 122 -14.07 20.57 -28.13
CA SER A 122 -15.37 20.04 -27.71
C SER A 122 -16.25 21.04 -26.92
N GLU A 123 -15.88 22.32 -26.82
CA GLU A 123 -16.76 23.35 -26.21
C GLU A 123 -18.06 23.61 -27.01
N ASN A 124 -18.20 23.05 -28.21
CA ASN A 124 -19.42 23.17 -29.04
C ASN A 124 -20.38 21.98 -29.00
N GLU A 125 -20.11 20.92 -28.23
CA GLU A 125 -21.12 19.90 -27.92
C GLU A 125 -21.50 19.94 -26.44
N ILE A 126 -22.30 20.94 -26.06
CA ILE A 126 -23.18 20.79 -24.91
C ILE A 126 -24.25 19.78 -25.31
N GLN A 127 -23.93 18.49 -25.20
CA GLN A 127 -24.98 17.48 -25.13
C GLN A 127 -25.81 17.79 -23.90
N SER A 128 -27.10 18.05 -24.11
CA SER A 128 -28.06 18.19 -23.03
C SER A 128 -28.11 16.88 -22.25
N TYR A 129 -27.39 16.82 -21.13
CA TYR A 129 -27.47 15.70 -20.20
C TYR A 129 -28.88 15.67 -19.60
N ASN A 130 -29.56 14.55 -19.77
CA ASN A 130 -30.86 14.32 -19.18
C ASN A 130 -30.70 14.28 -17.65
N VAL A 131 -31.38 15.17 -16.93
CA VAL A 131 -31.23 15.36 -15.47
C VAL A 131 -31.63 14.10 -14.67
N GLN A 132 -32.22 13.10 -15.34
CA GLN A 132 -32.60 11.80 -14.76
C GLN A 132 -31.43 10.80 -14.65
N ASP A 133 -30.27 11.06 -15.27
CA ASP A 133 -29.08 10.17 -15.24
C ASP A 133 -27.92 10.71 -14.37
N VAL A 134 -28.20 11.62 -13.44
CA VAL A 134 -27.21 12.04 -12.44
C VAL A 134 -27.13 10.97 -11.34
N THR A 135 -26.59 9.80 -11.66
CA THR A 135 -26.04 8.92 -10.63
C THR A 135 -24.75 9.58 -10.11
N PRO A 136 -24.62 9.86 -8.80
CA PRO A 136 -23.37 10.34 -8.26
C PRO A 136 -22.29 9.27 -8.54
N TYR A 137 -21.36 9.54 -9.46
CA TYR A 137 -20.25 8.64 -9.78
C TYR A 137 -19.22 8.47 -8.64
N ALA A 138 -19.59 8.89 -7.41
CA ALA A 138 -18.81 8.79 -6.18
C ALA A 138 -19.55 8.01 -5.07
N SER A 139 -20.46 7.09 -5.41
CA SER A 139 -20.87 6.05 -4.47
C SER A 139 -20.03 4.81 -4.74
N GLY A 140 -19.36 4.27 -3.72
CA GLY A 140 -18.68 2.98 -3.82
C GLY A 140 -19.62 1.95 -4.45
N THR A 141 -19.32 1.55 -5.67
CA THR A 141 -20.18 0.73 -6.53
C THR A 141 -20.41 -0.68 -5.99
N VAL A 142 -19.81 -0.98 -4.83
CA VAL A 142 -19.95 -2.22 -4.08
C VAL A 142 -20.56 -2.00 -2.68
N GLY A 143 -21.04 -0.80 -2.34
CA GLY A 143 -21.51 -0.46 -0.99
C GLY A 143 -20.42 0.00 -0.02
N ALA A 144 -19.17 0.07 -0.48
CA ALA A 144 -18.03 0.58 0.28
C ALA A 144 -17.99 2.13 0.22
N SER A 145 -18.52 2.79 1.24
CA SER A 145 -18.55 4.27 1.27
C SER A 145 -17.16 4.87 1.46
N PHE A 146 -16.86 5.94 0.73
CA PHE A 146 -15.62 6.70 0.84
C PHE A 146 -15.85 8.17 0.48
N THR A 147 -14.91 9.04 0.84
CA THR A 147 -14.83 10.43 0.36
C THR A 147 -13.45 10.68 -0.24
N GLY A 148 -13.39 11.20 -1.46
CA GLY A 148 -12.13 11.46 -2.17
C GLY A 148 -11.96 12.93 -2.56
N SER A 149 -10.71 13.39 -2.58
CA SER A 149 -10.34 14.72 -3.06
C SER A 149 -8.85 14.82 -3.39
N ARG A 150 -8.45 15.84 -4.16
CA ARG A 150 -7.06 16.29 -4.17
C ARG A 150 -6.66 16.68 -2.73
N ALA A 151 -5.49 16.26 -2.28
CA ALA A 151 -4.95 16.70 -0.99
C ALA A 151 -4.71 18.22 -1.03
N THR A 152 -5.62 19.00 -0.42
CA THR A 152 -5.63 20.47 -0.43
C THR A 152 -5.63 21.05 1.00
N PRO A 153 -5.00 22.22 1.23
CA PRO A 153 -4.23 23.03 0.28
C PRO A 153 -2.98 22.29 -0.22
N ALA A 154 -2.35 22.77 -1.29
CA ALA A 154 -1.20 22.13 -1.95
C ALA A 154 -0.26 21.46 -0.93
N THR A 155 0.21 20.27 -1.32
CA THR A 155 0.82 19.19 -0.52
C THR A 155 2.02 19.46 0.40
N PRO A 156 2.75 20.59 0.46
CA PRO A 156 3.98 20.59 1.24
C PRO A 156 3.76 21.15 2.66
N PHE A 157 2.91 20.48 3.44
CA PHE A 157 2.83 20.62 4.89
C PHE A 157 2.68 19.25 5.58
N TRP A 158 3.21 19.13 6.79
CA TRP A 158 3.07 17.93 7.61
C TRP A 158 1.59 17.67 7.94
N PRO A 159 1.05 16.45 7.82
CA PRO A 159 1.75 15.18 7.58
C PRO A 159 1.94 14.75 6.11
N PHE A 160 1.34 15.45 5.14
CA PHE A 160 1.43 15.10 3.71
C PHE A 160 2.86 15.05 3.17
N THR A 161 3.80 15.74 3.81
CA THR A 161 5.22 15.75 3.42
C THR A 161 5.90 14.39 3.46
N ALA A 162 5.41 13.46 4.27
CA ALA A 162 5.94 12.11 4.36
C ALA A 162 5.43 11.17 3.24
N THR A 163 4.47 11.58 2.41
CA THR A 163 4.00 10.80 1.25
C THR A 163 4.57 11.37 -0.04
N GLY A 164 5.00 10.52 -0.96
CA GLY A 164 5.65 10.94 -2.20
C GLY A 164 5.43 9.98 -3.35
N ARG A 165 5.90 10.40 -4.52
CA ARG A 165 5.90 9.59 -5.74
C ARG A 165 7.22 8.82 -5.81
N LEU A 166 7.13 7.51 -6.02
CA LEU A 166 8.27 6.62 -6.19
C LEU A 166 8.44 6.31 -7.67
N TYR A 167 9.61 6.54 -8.23
CA TYR A 167 9.97 6.20 -9.60
C TYR A 167 10.91 5.00 -9.60
N PHE A 168 10.81 4.14 -10.61
CA PHE A 168 11.70 2.98 -10.78
C PHE A 168 11.73 2.50 -12.23
N SER A 169 12.70 1.63 -12.53
CA SER A 169 12.78 0.85 -13.76
C SER A 169 12.31 -0.57 -13.49
N ASP A 170 11.41 -1.09 -14.32
CA ASP A 170 11.08 -2.51 -14.29
C ASP A 170 12.26 -3.36 -14.79
N VAL A 171 12.11 -4.67 -14.64
CA VAL A 171 13.06 -5.70 -15.11
C VAL A 171 13.28 -5.72 -16.63
N SER A 172 12.44 -5.04 -17.39
CA SER A 172 12.53 -4.88 -18.85
C SER A 172 13.08 -3.50 -19.26
N GLY A 173 13.44 -2.64 -18.29
CA GLY A 173 14.00 -1.32 -18.51
C GLY A 173 12.99 -0.19 -18.70
N ASN A 174 11.68 -0.47 -18.60
CA ASN A 174 10.62 0.54 -18.68
C ASN A 174 10.53 1.35 -17.39
N HIS A 175 10.14 2.62 -17.49
CA HIS A 175 10.03 3.53 -16.34
C HIS A 175 8.61 3.59 -15.81
N TYR A 176 8.47 3.37 -14.49
CA TYR A 176 7.19 3.40 -13.82
C TYR A 176 7.18 4.28 -12.57
N THR A 177 5.97 4.56 -12.10
CA THR A 177 5.71 5.27 -10.85
C THR A 177 4.73 4.50 -9.97
N CYS A 178 5.04 4.52 -8.68
CA CYS A 178 4.19 4.14 -7.55
C CYS A 178 4.05 5.32 -6.59
N SER A 179 3.33 5.09 -5.50
CA SER A 179 3.32 5.92 -4.30
C SER A 179 4.15 5.24 -3.20
N ALA A 180 4.67 6.04 -2.28
CA ALA A 180 5.38 5.53 -1.10
C ALA A 180 5.31 6.54 0.05
N SER A 181 5.70 6.10 1.24
CA SER A 181 5.65 6.91 2.44
C SER A 181 6.89 6.72 3.31
N VAL A 182 7.37 7.78 3.95
CA VAL A 182 8.50 7.71 4.90
C VAL A 182 7.99 7.16 6.22
N ILE A 183 8.65 6.12 6.74
CA ILE A 183 8.25 5.43 8.00
C ILE A 183 9.34 5.44 9.08
N LYS A 184 10.58 5.77 8.72
CA LYS A 184 11.74 5.90 9.61
C LYS A 184 12.70 6.95 9.04
N PRO A 185 13.75 7.37 9.77
CA PRO A 185 14.70 8.37 9.28
C PRO A 185 15.23 8.14 7.86
N ARG A 186 15.48 6.87 7.46
CA ARG A 186 15.92 6.51 6.09
C ARG A 186 15.07 5.47 5.37
N ILE A 187 13.93 5.06 5.93
CA ILE A 187 13.14 3.98 5.34
C ILE A 187 11.83 4.52 4.79
N ILE A 188 11.51 4.14 3.55
CA ILE A 188 10.19 4.30 2.97
C ILE A 188 9.47 2.95 2.84
N LEU A 189 8.15 2.97 2.95
CA LEU A 189 7.23 1.86 2.73
C LEU A 189 6.49 2.05 1.40
N THR A 190 6.36 0.98 0.63
CA THR A 190 5.62 0.91 -0.63
C THR A 190 5.09 -0.51 -0.86
N ALA A 191 4.42 -0.77 -1.98
CA ALA A 191 3.92 -2.11 -2.32
C ALA A 191 5.07 -3.03 -2.78
N GLY A 192 4.92 -4.32 -2.53
CA GLY A 192 5.88 -5.35 -2.95
C GLY A 192 6.09 -5.35 -4.46
N HIS A 193 4.99 -5.25 -5.23
CA HIS A 193 5.01 -5.22 -6.69
C HIS A 193 5.70 -4.00 -7.29
N CYS A 194 5.82 -2.90 -6.54
CA CYS A 194 6.62 -1.74 -6.96
C CYS A 194 8.12 -2.06 -6.92
N VAL A 195 8.54 -2.99 -6.06
CA VAL A 195 9.95 -3.27 -5.76
C VAL A 195 10.45 -4.56 -6.42
N TYR A 196 9.60 -5.58 -6.51
CA TYR A 196 9.98 -6.92 -6.94
C TYR A 196 8.93 -7.52 -7.88
N ASP A 197 9.36 -7.91 -9.08
CA ASP A 197 8.55 -8.68 -10.02
C ASP A 197 8.53 -10.14 -9.56
N ALA A 198 7.43 -10.53 -8.89
CA ALA A 198 7.26 -11.87 -8.34
C ALA A 198 7.03 -12.97 -9.39
N VAL A 199 6.71 -12.60 -10.65
CA VAL A 199 6.58 -13.54 -11.77
C VAL A 199 7.96 -13.87 -12.32
N LYS A 200 8.77 -12.85 -12.60
CA LYS A 200 10.12 -13.00 -13.15
C LYS A 200 11.19 -13.25 -12.08
N LYS A 201 10.82 -13.13 -10.81
CA LYS A 201 11.70 -13.29 -9.64
C LYS A 201 12.89 -12.32 -9.63
N GLN A 202 12.63 -11.08 -10.04
CA GLN A 202 13.66 -10.08 -10.24
C GLN A 202 13.29 -8.75 -9.59
N TRP A 203 14.32 -8.03 -9.13
CA TRP A 203 14.18 -6.71 -8.53
C TRP A 203 13.97 -5.65 -9.60
N ASN A 204 13.03 -4.74 -9.36
CA ASN A 204 13.03 -3.46 -10.04
C ASN A 204 14.25 -2.64 -9.58
N THR A 205 14.66 -1.65 -10.37
CA THR A 205 15.91 -0.91 -10.14
C THR A 205 15.72 0.58 -10.28
N ASN A 206 16.81 1.35 -10.09
CA ASN A 206 16.85 2.80 -10.28
C ASN A 206 15.78 3.55 -9.47
N PHE A 207 15.55 3.18 -8.20
CA PHE A 207 14.52 3.86 -7.42
C PHE A 207 14.92 5.30 -7.10
N ILE A 208 13.99 6.24 -7.29
CA ILE A 208 14.08 7.60 -6.77
C ILE A 208 12.75 8.03 -6.17
N PHE A 209 12.78 8.57 -4.95
CA PHE A 209 11.58 8.98 -4.23
C PHE A 209 11.50 10.50 -4.14
N ILE A 210 10.32 11.04 -4.46
CA ILE A 210 10.05 12.48 -4.43
C ILE A 210 8.95 12.76 -3.39
N PRO A 211 9.33 13.10 -2.14
CA PRO A 211 8.38 13.47 -1.09
C PRO A 211 7.61 14.75 -1.44
N ALA A 212 6.31 14.73 -1.17
CA ALA A 212 5.36 15.78 -1.54
C ALA A 212 5.46 16.22 -3.01
N TYR A 213 5.73 15.28 -3.93
CA TYR A 213 5.71 15.54 -5.36
C TYR A 213 4.49 16.38 -5.75
N HIS A 214 4.71 17.36 -6.63
CA HIS A 214 3.68 18.33 -6.95
C HIS A 214 3.86 18.87 -8.36
N ASN A 215 3.07 18.38 -9.32
CA ASN A 215 2.95 18.96 -10.66
C ASN A 215 4.31 19.20 -11.33
N GLY A 216 5.14 18.15 -11.41
CA GLY A 216 6.50 18.21 -11.94
C GLY A 216 7.55 18.69 -10.95
N SER A 217 7.17 19.16 -9.76
CA SER A 217 8.09 19.70 -8.74
C SER A 217 8.50 18.64 -7.72
N ALA A 218 9.70 18.81 -7.17
CA ALA A 218 10.22 18.05 -6.03
C ALA A 218 10.48 19.00 -4.83
N PRO A 219 9.45 19.36 -4.05
CA PRO A 219 9.57 20.42 -3.05
C PRO A 219 10.60 20.14 -1.95
N TYR A 220 10.83 18.86 -1.65
CA TYR A 220 11.78 18.39 -0.65
C TYR A 220 12.95 17.61 -1.28
N GLY A 221 13.19 17.82 -2.58
CA GLY A 221 14.27 17.17 -3.32
C GLY A 221 13.92 15.77 -3.82
N GLN A 222 14.89 15.17 -4.51
CA GLN A 222 14.82 13.81 -5.04
C GLN A 222 15.77 12.94 -4.22
N TRP A 223 15.30 11.76 -3.82
CA TRP A 223 16.01 10.92 -2.87
C TRP A 223 16.28 9.54 -3.46
N SER A 224 17.55 9.24 -3.67
CA SER A 224 18.00 7.97 -4.22
C SER A 224 17.95 6.85 -3.20
N TRP A 225 17.64 5.64 -3.65
CA TRP A 225 17.72 4.44 -2.84
C TRP A 225 19.15 3.90 -2.67
N SER A 226 19.39 3.07 -1.66
CA SER A 226 20.62 2.29 -1.47
C SER A 226 20.40 0.79 -1.38
N TRP A 227 19.22 0.37 -0.90
CA TRP A 227 18.86 -1.02 -0.67
C TRP A 227 17.34 -1.18 -0.58
N ALA A 228 16.82 -2.40 -0.80
CA ALA A 228 15.40 -2.69 -0.66
C ALA A 228 15.15 -4.14 -0.21
N THR A 229 13.98 -4.38 0.37
CA THR A 229 13.51 -5.72 0.70
C THR A 229 11.98 -5.82 0.57
N THR A 230 11.49 -7.01 0.28
CA THR A 230 10.05 -7.34 0.21
C THR A 230 9.79 -8.59 1.03
N THR A 231 8.52 -8.84 1.39
CA THR A 231 8.16 -10.09 2.09
C THR A 231 8.37 -11.32 1.21
N ASN A 232 8.57 -12.47 1.86
CA ASN A 232 8.52 -13.77 1.18
C ASN A 232 7.18 -14.06 0.53
N ASN A 233 6.07 -13.66 1.15
CA ASN A 233 4.73 -13.96 0.64
C ASN A 233 4.46 -13.24 -0.69
N TRP A 234 4.98 -12.02 -0.84
CA TRP A 234 4.98 -11.36 -2.14
C TRP A 234 5.94 -12.03 -3.12
N ALA A 235 7.22 -12.14 -2.75
CA ALA A 235 8.26 -12.64 -3.65
C ALA A 235 7.94 -14.04 -4.19
N ASN A 236 7.29 -14.89 -3.38
CA ASN A 236 6.88 -16.24 -3.75
C ASN A 236 5.43 -16.36 -4.23
N GLY A 237 4.64 -15.29 -4.16
CA GLY A 237 3.22 -15.26 -4.53
C GLY A 237 2.93 -15.22 -6.04
N GLY A 238 3.96 -15.14 -6.88
CA GLY A 238 3.82 -15.20 -8.34
C GLY A 238 3.05 -14.03 -8.94
N GLY A 239 3.06 -12.86 -8.29
CA GLY A 239 2.39 -11.64 -8.76
C GLY A 239 0.86 -11.66 -8.62
N LYS A 240 0.29 -12.65 -7.91
CA LYS A 240 -1.15 -12.79 -7.73
C LYS A 240 -1.62 -12.03 -6.49
N VAL A 241 -2.81 -11.45 -6.58
CA VAL A 241 -3.51 -10.75 -5.49
C VAL A 241 -4.96 -11.26 -5.40
N PRO A 242 -5.60 -11.27 -4.21
CA PRO A 242 -5.10 -10.81 -2.92
C PRO A 242 -3.87 -11.60 -2.42
N ASN A 243 -2.92 -10.92 -1.77
CA ASN A 243 -1.67 -11.50 -1.26
C ASN A 243 -1.46 -11.03 0.19
N SER A 244 -0.96 -11.90 1.07
CA SER A 244 -0.75 -11.60 2.49
C SER A 244 0.46 -10.73 2.79
N GLY A 245 1.24 -10.34 1.79
CA GLY A 245 2.50 -9.63 2.00
C GLY A 245 2.93 -8.70 0.88
N ASP A 246 2.02 -8.13 0.09
CA ASP A 246 2.36 -7.19 -1.00
C ASP A 246 2.79 -5.81 -0.46
N TYR A 247 3.88 -5.80 0.29
CA TYR A 247 4.54 -4.62 0.81
C TYR A 247 6.05 -4.83 0.89
N ALA A 248 6.77 -3.73 0.74
CA ALA A 248 8.22 -3.68 0.68
C ALA A 248 8.72 -2.39 1.34
N VAL A 249 9.97 -2.43 1.81
CA VAL A 249 10.66 -1.25 2.32
C VAL A 249 11.91 -0.97 1.50
N ILE A 250 12.22 0.32 1.34
CA ILE A 250 13.39 0.81 0.60
C ILE A 250 14.20 1.71 1.54
N GLU A 251 15.51 1.44 1.64
CA GLU A 251 16.47 2.31 2.28
C GLU A 251 16.83 3.46 1.34
N ILE A 252 16.76 4.68 1.89
CA ILE A 252 17.01 5.95 1.21
C ILE A 252 18.37 6.51 1.65
N GLN A 253 19.14 6.99 0.68
CA GLN A 253 20.41 7.67 0.92
C GLN A 253 20.20 9.01 1.61
N ASP A 254 21.19 9.44 2.40
CA ASP A 254 21.21 10.82 2.89
C ASP A 254 21.43 11.79 1.73
N ASN A 255 20.97 13.03 1.90
CA ASN A 255 21.31 14.06 0.93
C ASN A 255 22.81 14.43 1.01
N SER A 256 23.27 15.29 0.09
CA SER A 256 24.69 15.65 -0.04
C SER A 256 25.32 16.31 1.19
N ILE A 257 24.52 16.76 2.16
CA ILE A 257 24.97 17.34 3.43
C ILE A 257 24.67 16.44 4.63
N GLY A 258 24.37 15.16 4.41
CA GLY A 258 24.20 14.14 5.45
C GLY A 258 22.85 14.18 6.18
N GLN A 259 21.84 14.87 5.65
CA GLN A 259 20.51 14.88 6.25
C GLN A 259 19.69 13.68 5.78
N LYS A 260 18.95 13.11 6.73
CA LYS A 260 18.04 11.99 6.50
C LYS A 260 16.67 12.50 6.03
N ILE A 261 16.02 11.76 5.14
CA ILE A 261 14.72 12.15 4.57
C ILE A 261 13.65 12.35 5.65
N GLY A 262 13.59 11.48 6.66
CA GLY A 262 12.61 11.57 7.74
C GLY A 262 12.80 12.79 8.65
N SER A 263 14.02 13.32 8.75
CA SER A 263 14.28 14.56 9.51
C SER A 263 13.70 15.80 8.81
N ILE A 264 13.58 15.76 7.49
CA ILE A 264 13.11 16.88 6.65
C ILE A 264 11.60 16.81 6.39
N THR A 265 11.11 15.60 6.16
CA THR A 265 9.72 15.36 5.73
C THR A 265 8.82 14.89 6.86
N GLY A 266 9.41 14.53 8.01
CA GLY A 266 8.76 13.72 9.02
C GLY A 266 8.59 12.28 8.53
N TYR A 267 8.02 11.43 9.34
CA TYR A 267 7.69 10.06 8.96
C TYR A 267 6.46 9.55 9.70
N TYR A 268 5.67 8.73 9.03
CA TYR A 268 4.49 8.10 9.64
C TYR A 268 4.90 7.05 10.67
N GLY A 269 4.01 6.81 11.63
CA GLY A 269 4.09 5.65 12.49
C GLY A 269 3.57 4.41 11.78
N TYR A 270 3.47 3.31 12.52
CA TYR A 270 2.81 2.11 12.03
C TYR A 270 2.13 1.37 13.17
N ARG A 271 1.20 0.49 12.80
CA ARG A 271 0.57 -0.44 13.74
C ARG A 271 0.24 -1.75 13.02
N THR A 272 0.85 -2.85 13.47
CA THR A 272 0.56 -4.17 12.93
C THR A 272 -0.81 -4.66 13.38
N PHE A 273 -1.43 -5.50 12.56
CA PHE A 273 -2.71 -6.16 12.83
C PHE A 273 -3.85 -5.22 13.25
N ALA A 274 -3.90 -4.05 12.62
CA ALA A 274 -4.85 -2.99 12.94
C ALA A 274 -5.64 -2.52 11.71
N LEU A 275 -5.60 -3.24 10.58
CA LEU A 275 -6.28 -2.81 9.36
C LEU A 275 -7.80 -2.99 9.41
N SER A 276 -8.35 -3.88 10.25
CA SER A 276 -9.80 -4.11 10.35
C SER A 276 -10.23 -4.50 11.77
N PRO A 277 -11.39 -4.00 12.26
CA PRO A 277 -12.13 -2.86 11.72
C PRO A 277 -11.33 -1.56 11.92
N ASN A 278 -11.28 -0.68 10.91
CA ASN A 278 -10.62 0.62 11.03
C ASN A 278 -11.18 1.66 10.04
N HIS A 279 -10.85 2.93 10.27
CA HIS A 279 -11.06 4.04 9.36
C HIS A 279 -9.72 4.68 9.03
N VAL A 280 -9.45 4.87 7.74
CA VAL A 280 -8.14 5.31 7.25
C VAL A 280 -8.26 6.49 6.31
N THR A 281 -7.20 7.28 6.27
CA THR A 281 -6.91 8.20 5.18
C THR A 281 -5.87 7.54 4.27
N MET A 282 -6.26 7.27 3.03
CA MET A 282 -5.40 6.80 1.96
C MET A 282 -4.78 7.97 1.22
N LEU A 283 -3.48 7.92 0.97
CA LEU A 283 -2.78 8.92 0.16
C LEU A 283 -2.05 8.24 -1.00
N GLY A 284 -2.06 8.87 -2.18
CA GLY A 284 -1.33 8.34 -3.33
C GLY A 284 -1.32 9.29 -4.53
N TYR A 285 -0.74 8.84 -5.63
CA TYR A 285 -0.63 9.57 -6.91
C TYR A 285 -1.27 8.76 -8.05
N PRO A 286 -2.61 8.63 -8.10
CA PRO A 286 -3.30 7.75 -9.04
C PRO A 286 -3.41 8.39 -10.43
N SER A 287 -3.31 7.59 -11.49
CA SER A 287 -3.47 8.07 -12.86
C SER A 287 -4.90 8.50 -13.21
N ALA A 288 -5.93 7.94 -12.53
CA ALA A 288 -7.34 8.22 -12.82
C ALA A 288 -7.78 9.67 -12.62
N PHE A 289 -6.94 10.49 -11.98
CA PHE A 289 -7.23 11.90 -11.74
C PHE A 289 -6.31 12.77 -12.59
N ASP A 290 -5.43 13.52 -11.93
CA ASP A 290 -4.55 14.51 -12.56
C ASP A 290 -3.34 13.87 -13.22
N SER A 291 -3.50 12.74 -13.92
CA SER A 291 -2.40 11.95 -14.47
C SER A 291 -1.33 11.62 -13.41
N GLY A 292 -1.78 11.41 -12.17
CA GLY A 292 -0.94 11.23 -11.00
C GLY A 292 -0.20 12.47 -10.52
N ASP A 293 -0.29 13.64 -11.17
CA ASP A 293 0.56 14.81 -10.91
C ASP A 293 0.34 15.49 -9.57
N TRP A 294 -0.74 15.11 -8.90
CA TRP A 294 -1.17 15.63 -7.63
C TRP A 294 -1.43 14.47 -6.69
N MET A 295 -1.16 14.69 -5.40
CA MET A 295 -1.53 13.72 -4.37
C MET A 295 -3.05 13.76 -4.20
N HIS A 296 -3.65 12.58 -4.19
CA HIS A 296 -5.05 12.36 -3.86
C HIS A 296 -5.18 11.78 -2.46
N ARG A 297 -6.28 12.14 -1.82
CA ARG A 297 -6.69 11.70 -0.49
C ARG A 297 -8.04 11.00 -0.62
N VAL A 298 -8.15 9.79 -0.10
CA VAL A 298 -9.42 9.08 0.08
C VAL A 298 -9.57 8.71 1.55
N ASP A 299 -10.67 9.10 2.18
CA ASP A 299 -11.04 8.65 3.52
C ASP A 299 -12.10 7.55 3.39
N SER A 300 -11.87 6.42 4.03
CA SER A 300 -12.76 5.25 3.98
C SER A 300 -12.66 4.43 5.25
N GLN A 301 -13.75 3.72 5.56
CA GLN A 301 -13.77 2.65 6.56
C GLN A 301 -13.56 1.27 5.92
N SER A 302 -13.13 0.30 6.71
CA SER A 302 -13.00 -1.10 6.29
C SER A 302 -14.34 -1.60 5.75
N TYR A 303 -14.34 -2.13 4.53
CA TYR A 303 -15.54 -2.64 3.89
C TYR A 303 -15.69 -4.16 4.10
N LYS A 304 -14.69 -4.95 3.71
CA LYS A 304 -14.70 -6.40 3.94
C LYS A 304 -13.30 -6.97 4.11
N THR A 305 -13.18 -8.01 4.92
CA THR A 305 -12.00 -8.87 4.97
C THR A 305 -12.03 -9.86 3.80
N THR A 306 -10.86 -10.17 3.25
CA THR A 306 -10.69 -11.07 2.11
C THR A 306 -9.65 -12.14 2.41
N LEU A 307 -9.50 -13.10 1.47
CA LEU A 307 -8.51 -14.16 1.56
C LEU A 307 -7.10 -13.62 1.77
N TYR A 308 -6.23 -14.45 2.35
CA TYR A 308 -4.81 -14.17 2.49
C TYR A 308 -4.51 -12.88 3.27
N ASN A 309 -5.15 -12.67 4.43
CA ASN A 309 -4.82 -11.56 5.33
C ASN A 309 -4.93 -10.18 4.64
N THR A 310 -6.03 -9.94 3.92
CA THR A 310 -6.27 -8.69 3.19
C THR A 310 -7.62 -8.08 3.54
N VAL A 311 -7.74 -6.77 3.32
CA VAL A 311 -8.97 -6.01 3.58
C VAL A 311 -9.22 -5.07 2.42
N GLU A 312 -10.47 -4.99 1.98
CA GLU A 312 -10.94 -4.05 0.97
C GLU A 312 -11.62 -2.85 1.62
N TYR A 313 -11.41 -1.68 1.02
CA TYR A 313 -11.97 -0.39 1.41
C TYR A 313 -12.51 0.32 0.17
N GLY A 314 -13.48 1.21 0.34
CA GLY A 314 -13.97 2.06 -0.73
C GLY A 314 -12.87 3.00 -1.23
N SER A 315 -12.65 3.05 -2.54
CA SER A 315 -11.64 3.91 -3.14
C SER A 315 -11.83 4.04 -4.64
N GLU A 316 -11.53 5.23 -5.12
CA GLU A 316 -11.50 5.61 -6.53
C GLU A 316 -10.07 5.68 -7.10
N MET A 317 -9.06 5.42 -6.27
CA MET A 317 -7.67 5.39 -6.70
C MET A 317 -7.38 4.19 -7.63
N THR A 318 -6.61 4.43 -8.69
CA THR A 318 -6.21 3.42 -9.69
C THR A 318 -4.67 3.32 -9.78
N ASN A 319 -4.16 2.94 -10.96
CA ASN A 319 -2.74 2.81 -11.28
C ASN A 319 -1.88 3.94 -10.68
N GLY A 320 -0.71 3.59 -10.15
CA GLY A 320 0.21 4.54 -9.50
C GLY A 320 -0.11 4.86 -8.04
N ALA A 321 -1.33 4.59 -7.56
CA ALA A 321 -1.65 4.66 -6.14
C ALA A 321 -0.97 3.55 -5.32
N SER A 322 -0.53 2.47 -5.98
CA SER A 322 0.24 1.37 -5.39
C SER A 322 1.30 1.84 -4.41
N GLY A 323 1.32 1.26 -3.20
CA GLY A 323 2.27 1.62 -2.15
C GLY A 323 1.90 2.88 -1.35
N GLY A 324 0.85 3.59 -1.75
CA GLY A 324 0.32 4.73 -1.01
C GLY A 324 -0.17 4.33 0.39
N PRO A 325 0.17 5.08 1.45
CA PRO A 325 -0.13 4.68 2.82
C PRO A 325 -1.62 4.79 3.14
N TRP A 326 -2.13 3.86 3.94
CA TRP A 326 -3.43 3.94 4.58
C TRP A 326 -3.22 4.23 6.07
N VAL A 327 -3.53 5.45 6.48
CA VAL A 327 -3.13 6.01 7.76
C VAL A 327 -4.33 6.11 8.70
N GLU A 328 -4.27 5.48 9.86
CA GLU A 328 -5.20 5.74 10.95
C GLU A 328 -4.78 7.00 11.73
N ASN A 329 -5.77 7.70 12.28
CA ASN A 329 -5.56 8.95 13.04
C ASN A 329 -4.78 10.02 12.23
N PHE A 330 -5.15 10.19 10.95
CA PHE A 330 -4.50 11.15 10.06
C PHE A 330 -4.85 12.60 10.42
N GLY A 331 -3.83 13.45 10.63
CA GLY A 331 -4.02 14.88 10.85
C GLY A 331 -2.85 15.58 11.53
N THR A 332 -3.12 16.78 12.04
CA THR A 332 -2.23 17.51 12.95
C THR A 332 -2.93 17.62 14.30
N LEU A 333 -2.16 17.60 15.39
CA LEU A 333 -2.75 17.73 16.72
C LEU A 333 -3.32 19.14 16.90
N ALA A 334 -4.58 19.22 17.31
CA ALA A 334 -5.16 20.49 17.70
C ALA A 334 -4.55 20.97 19.01
N ASN A 335 -4.59 22.29 19.25
CA ASN A 335 -4.10 22.86 20.51
C ASN A 335 -4.86 22.23 21.70
N GLY A 336 -4.12 21.77 22.71
CA GLY A 336 -4.68 21.11 23.89
C GLY A 336 -5.01 19.63 23.72
N GLN A 337 -4.83 19.03 22.53
CA GLN A 337 -4.96 17.59 22.35
C GLN A 337 -3.66 16.87 22.73
N SER A 338 -3.82 15.72 23.39
CA SER A 338 -2.75 14.75 23.62
C SER A 338 -2.97 13.54 22.73
N VAL A 339 -1.89 12.94 22.26
CA VAL A 339 -1.94 11.63 21.58
C VAL A 339 -2.02 10.53 22.63
N SER A 340 -2.85 9.53 22.38
CA SER A 340 -2.74 8.26 23.10
C SER A 340 -1.31 7.71 22.91
N PRO A 341 -0.62 7.32 23.98
CA PRO A 341 0.69 6.68 23.86
C PRO A 341 0.61 5.43 22.97
N GLY A 342 1.56 5.27 22.05
CA GLY A 342 1.76 4.02 21.30
C GLY A 342 1.66 4.16 19.79
N TYR A 343 0.75 4.97 19.25
CA TYR A 343 0.58 5.15 17.80
C TYR A 343 -0.15 6.45 17.44
N TRP A 344 0.39 7.19 16.46
CA TRP A 344 -0.17 8.42 15.90
C TRP A 344 0.28 8.50 14.45
N LEU A 345 -0.60 8.95 13.54
CA LEU A 345 -0.33 8.94 12.10
C LEU A 345 0.17 7.55 11.65
N ALA A 346 -0.50 6.49 12.10
CA ALA A 346 0.02 5.14 11.97
C ALA A 346 -0.47 4.51 10.66
N ILE A 347 0.47 4.01 9.88
CA ILE A 347 0.14 3.18 8.72
C ILE A 347 -0.34 1.82 9.22
N VAL A 348 -1.53 1.44 8.77
CA VAL A 348 -2.16 0.14 9.07
C VAL A 348 -2.29 -0.75 7.83
N GLY A 349 -2.08 -0.16 6.65
CA GLY A 349 -2.08 -0.83 5.35
C GLY A 349 -1.55 0.11 4.26
N LEU A 350 -1.52 -0.38 3.03
CA LEU A 350 -1.17 0.39 1.84
C LEU A 350 -1.91 -0.12 0.61
N THR A 351 -2.05 0.71 -0.42
CA THR A 351 -2.71 0.31 -1.68
C THR A 351 -1.92 -0.81 -2.36
N SER A 352 -2.47 -2.03 -2.41
CA SER A 352 -1.84 -3.21 -3.02
C SER A 352 -2.52 -3.59 -4.33
N TYR A 353 -3.86 -3.69 -4.35
CA TYR A 353 -4.61 -4.17 -5.51
C TYR A 353 -5.95 -3.45 -5.69
N GLY A 354 -6.56 -3.65 -6.85
CA GLY A 354 -7.89 -3.16 -7.19
C GLY A 354 -8.79 -4.24 -7.79
N PRO A 355 -10.02 -3.86 -8.19
CA PRO A 355 -11.00 -4.79 -8.75
C PRO A 355 -10.61 -5.31 -10.12
N VAL A 356 -11.12 -6.52 -10.44
CA VAL A 356 -11.18 -7.06 -11.81
C VAL A 356 -12.04 -6.16 -12.69
N ASP A 357 -13.29 -5.95 -12.26
CA ASP A 357 -14.21 -5.05 -12.94
C ASP A 357 -13.84 -3.60 -12.56
N THR A 358 -13.23 -2.90 -13.51
CA THR A 358 -12.77 -1.51 -13.31
C THR A 358 -13.88 -0.49 -13.15
N THR A 359 -15.14 -0.88 -13.37
CA THR A 359 -16.28 -0.05 -12.96
C THR A 359 -16.43 -0.03 -11.43
N LEU A 360 -15.85 -1.03 -10.75
CA LEU A 360 -15.92 -1.10 -9.29
C LEU A 360 -14.95 -0.13 -8.61
N ARG A 361 -15.35 0.41 -7.46
CA ARG A 361 -14.60 1.41 -6.70
C ARG A 361 -14.20 0.89 -5.32
N TYR A 362 -13.14 0.10 -5.29
CA TYR A 362 -12.46 -0.29 -4.06
C TYR A 362 -10.95 -0.42 -4.28
N SER A 363 -10.20 -0.37 -3.18
CA SER A 363 -8.80 -0.77 -3.15
C SER A 363 -8.63 -1.81 -2.05
N GLY A 364 -7.70 -2.74 -2.26
CA GLY A 364 -7.35 -3.78 -1.31
C GLY A 364 -5.93 -3.62 -0.78
N SER A 365 -5.74 -4.09 0.44
CA SER A 365 -4.45 -4.01 1.14
C SER A 365 -4.18 -5.29 1.94
N SER A 366 -2.92 -5.73 1.97
CA SER A 366 -2.44 -6.71 2.95
C SER A 366 -2.39 -6.07 4.34
N ILE A 367 -2.78 -6.81 5.37
CA ILE A 367 -2.57 -6.37 6.76
C ILE A 367 -1.06 -6.40 7.07
N LEU A 368 -0.52 -5.30 7.62
CA LEU A 368 0.84 -5.32 8.18
C LEU A 368 0.88 -6.29 9.36
N ASP A 369 1.62 -7.38 9.24
CA ASP A 369 1.68 -8.47 10.21
C ASP A 369 3.12 -8.74 10.69
N ASN A 370 3.39 -9.92 11.21
CA ASN A 370 4.72 -10.32 11.67
C ASN A 370 5.80 -10.33 10.58
N GLN A 371 5.44 -10.34 9.30
CA GLN A 371 6.37 -10.16 8.19
C GLN A 371 6.87 -8.71 8.09
N PHE A 372 6.10 -7.74 8.59
CA PHE A 372 6.50 -6.34 8.63
C PHE A 372 7.49 -6.08 9.78
N THR A 373 7.09 -6.39 11.02
CA THR A 373 7.95 -6.36 12.22
C THR A 373 7.41 -7.34 13.25
N ASN A 374 8.29 -7.88 14.10
CA ASN A 374 7.90 -8.78 15.18
C ASN A 374 8.86 -8.69 16.39
N SER A 375 8.50 -9.35 17.49
CA SER A 375 9.30 -9.38 18.71
C SER A 375 10.68 -10.01 18.54
N SER A 376 10.83 -10.95 17.59
CA SER A 376 12.10 -11.58 17.22
C SER A 376 12.97 -10.74 16.29
N LYS A 377 12.51 -9.55 15.88
CA LYS A 377 13.24 -8.61 15.01
C LYS A 377 13.67 -9.21 13.67
N THR A 378 12.78 -9.97 13.04
CA THR A 378 13.05 -10.60 11.74
C THR A 378 12.25 -10.03 10.59
N GLY A 379 11.27 -9.14 10.85
CA GLY A 379 10.40 -8.59 9.79
C GLY A 379 11.17 -7.70 8.83
N ILE A 380 10.57 -7.39 7.66
CA ILE A 380 11.24 -6.57 6.64
C ILE A 380 11.68 -5.20 7.16
N LEU A 381 10.92 -4.60 8.10
CA LEU A 381 11.31 -3.35 8.76
C LEU A 381 12.50 -3.57 9.70
N ASP A 382 12.51 -4.67 10.46
CA ASP A 382 13.58 -4.96 11.41
C ASP A 382 14.91 -5.21 10.66
N VAL A 383 14.85 -5.96 9.55
CA VAL A 383 16.00 -6.18 8.65
C VAL A 383 16.48 -4.85 8.07
N ALA A 384 15.57 -4.00 7.60
CA ALA A 384 15.94 -2.68 7.10
C ALA A 384 16.57 -1.80 8.19
N CYS A 385 16.04 -1.80 9.41
CA CYS A 385 16.61 -1.07 10.55
C CYS A 385 18.04 -1.55 10.86
N ALA A 386 18.28 -2.86 10.81
CA ALA A 386 19.59 -3.46 11.11
C ALA A 386 20.62 -3.30 9.97
N HIS A 387 20.17 -3.09 8.72
CA HIS A 387 21.04 -3.03 7.55
C HIS A 387 22.06 -1.87 7.60
N LYS A 388 21.68 -0.72 8.15
CA LYS A 388 22.57 0.45 8.27
C LYS A 388 22.28 1.28 9.51
N VAL A 389 23.34 1.67 10.22
CA VAL A 389 23.26 2.51 11.43
C VAL A 389 22.48 3.79 11.15
N GLY A 390 21.44 4.02 11.95
CA GLY A 390 20.57 5.19 11.88
C GLY A 390 19.48 5.12 10.82
N ASN A 391 19.24 3.96 10.21
CA ASN A 391 17.99 3.69 9.48
C ASN A 391 16.79 3.82 10.42
N CYS A 392 16.98 3.28 11.62
CA CYS A 392 16.21 3.42 12.83
C CYS A 392 17.25 3.79 13.93
#